data_AF-A0A510JJK2-F1
#
_entry.id   AF-A0A510JJK2-F1
#
_cell.length_a   1.000
_cell.length_b   1.000
_cell.length_c   1.000
_cell.angle_alpha   90.00
_cell.angle_beta   90.00
_cell.angle_gamma   90.00
#
_symmetry.space_group_name_H-M   'P 1'
#
loop_
_entity.id
_entity.type
_entity.pdbx_description
1 polymer ?
#
loop_
_entity_poly.entity_id
_entity_poly.type
_entity_poly.pdbx_seq_one_letter_code
_entity_poly.pdbx_strand_id
1 'polypeptide(L)'
;MDKKISEYEIANCINVLGNFCGKRDIDELTAFELMKKYGVEKADVMVLFGGSILAGGDILGNAMKNDVAKKYVIVGGRGHTTASLEEQFYKLYPDSDKNSILSEISEAEIFRNYLKHKYNLQLDFLEIHSTNCGKNITNLLKLLKEKNITFKNIIISQDATMQLRMEAI
;
A
#
# COMPACT_ATOMS: atom_id res chain seq x y z
N MET A 1 34.12 1.26 -28.62
CA MET A 1 32.87 1.25 -29.39
C MET A 1 31.79 0.91 -28.39
N ASP A 2 31.06 1.90 -27.88
CA ASP A 2 30.03 1.66 -26.88
C ASP A 2 28.94 0.78 -27.49
N LYS A 3 28.74 -0.39 -26.91
CA LYS A 3 27.73 -1.34 -27.36
C LYS A 3 26.37 -0.68 -27.10
N LYS A 4 25.71 -0.24 -28.17
CA LYS A 4 24.39 0.39 -28.09
C LYS A 4 23.40 -0.69 -27.62
N ILE A 5 22.89 -0.54 -26.40
CA ILE A 5 21.90 -1.44 -25.82
C ILE A 5 20.59 -1.26 -26.60
N SER A 6 19.98 -2.36 -27.03
CA SER A 6 18.68 -2.34 -27.70
C SER A 6 17.54 -2.01 -26.74
N GLU A 7 16.43 -1.50 -27.27
CA GLU A 7 15.22 -1.25 -26.47
C GLU A 7 14.70 -2.53 -25.79
N TYR A 8 14.84 -3.68 -26.46
CA TYR A 8 14.50 -4.98 -25.90
C TYR A 8 15.38 -5.35 -24.69
N GLU A 9 16.69 -5.13 -24.79
CA GLU A 9 17.61 -5.36 -23.67
C GLU A 9 17.31 -4.42 -22.50
N ILE A 10 17.01 -3.14 -22.77
CA ILE A 10 16.59 -2.18 -21.73
C ILE A 10 15.30 -2.65 -21.04
N ALA A 11 14.28 -3.03 -21.81
CA ALA A 11 13.01 -3.52 -21.27
C ALA A 11 13.22 -4.77 -20.40
N ASN A 12 14.05 -5.72 -20.83
CA ASN A 12 14.39 -6.89 -20.04
C ASN A 12 15.09 -6.52 -18.72
N CYS A 13 16.06 -5.61 -18.74
CA CYS A 13 16.72 -5.14 -17.53
C CYS A 13 15.73 -4.47 -16.56
N ILE A 14 14.81 -3.64 -17.07
CA ILE A 14 13.77 -3.00 -16.25
C ILE A 14 12.85 -4.06 -15.64
N ASN A 15 12.41 -5.07 -16.41
CA ASN A 15 11.56 -6.13 -15.90
C ASN A 15 12.25 -6.99 -14.82
N VAL A 16 13.54 -7.27 -14.99
CA VAL A 16 14.34 -7.98 -13.98
C VAL A 16 14.39 -7.19 -12.68
N LEU A 17 14.68 -5.88 -12.75
CA LEU A 17 14.68 -5.01 -11.57
C LEU A 17 13.28 -4.86 -10.95
N GLY A 18 12.25 -4.74 -11.77
CA GLY A 18 10.86 -4.65 -11.33
C GLY A 18 10.43 -5.90 -10.57
N ASN A 19 10.76 -7.09 -11.09
CA ASN A 19 10.46 -8.36 -10.43
C ASN A 19 11.27 -8.54 -9.13
N PHE A 20 12.51 -8.06 -9.10
CA PHE A 20 13.35 -8.12 -7.90
C PHE A 20 12.83 -7.20 -6.79
N CYS A 21 12.53 -5.93 -7.11
CA CYS A 21 12.05 -4.97 -6.13
C CYS A 21 10.60 -5.25 -5.70
N GLY A 22 9.74 -5.64 -6.67
CA GLY A 22 8.31 -5.87 -6.51
C GLY A 22 7.97 -7.26 -6.04
N LYS A 23 8.61 -7.72 -4.96
CA LYS A 23 8.42 -9.06 -4.40
C LYS A 23 6.94 -9.35 -4.20
N ARG A 24 6.48 -10.45 -4.81
CA ARG A 24 5.13 -10.97 -4.65
C ARG A 24 5.20 -12.36 -4.06
N ASP A 25 4.63 -12.49 -2.86
CA ASP A 25 4.66 -13.75 -2.14
C ASP A 25 3.57 -14.71 -2.61
N ILE A 26 2.39 -14.21 -2.92
CA ILE A 26 1.26 -14.99 -3.41
C ILE A 26 0.70 -14.33 -4.65
N ASP A 27 0.22 -15.15 -5.59
CA ASP A 27 -0.28 -14.66 -6.88
C ASP A 27 -1.47 -13.72 -6.68
N GLU A 28 -2.38 -14.10 -5.80
CA GLU A 28 -3.60 -13.37 -5.46
C GLU A 28 -3.80 -13.28 -3.94
N LEU A 29 -4.32 -12.14 -3.47
CA LEU A 29 -4.71 -11.94 -2.08
C LEU A 29 -6.05 -12.64 -1.81
N THR A 30 -6.00 -13.94 -1.58
CA THR A 30 -7.14 -14.79 -1.22
C THR A 30 -6.81 -15.69 -0.03
N ALA A 31 -7.83 -16.12 0.72
CA ALA A 31 -7.66 -17.09 1.79
C ALA A 31 -7.05 -18.42 1.29
N PHE A 32 -7.37 -18.82 0.05
CA PHE A 32 -6.82 -20.02 -0.57
C PHE A 32 -5.29 -19.93 -0.73
N GLU A 33 -4.78 -18.85 -1.33
CA GLU A 33 -3.34 -18.70 -1.54
C GLU A 33 -2.59 -18.48 -0.20
N LEU A 34 -3.19 -17.80 0.77
CA LEU A 34 -2.64 -17.70 2.13
C LEU A 34 -2.53 -19.08 2.80
N MET A 35 -3.58 -19.90 2.72
CA MET A 35 -3.57 -21.24 3.29
C MET A 35 -2.52 -22.12 2.60
N LYS A 36 -2.48 -22.09 1.27
CA LYS A 36 -1.55 -22.87 0.44
C LYS A 36 -0.08 -22.52 0.73
N LYS A 37 0.28 -21.24 0.84
CA LYS A 37 1.67 -20.82 1.05
C LYS A 37 2.10 -20.79 2.52
N TYR A 38 1.22 -20.34 3.41
CA TYR A 38 1.58 -20.01 4.80
C TYR A 38 0.82 -20.83 5.85
N GLY A 39 -0.17 -21.64 5.45
CA GLY A 39 -0.97 -22.43 6.39
C GLY A 39 -1.90 -21.58 7.26
N VAL A 40 -2.25 -20.36 6.82
CA VAL A 40 -3.16 -19.46 7.54
C VAL A 40 -4.34 -19.08 6.65
N GLU A 41 -5.53 -19.05 7.22
CA GLU A 41 -6.74 -18.63 6.50
C GLU A 41 -6.80 -17.10 6.38
N LYS A 42 -6.40 -16.39 7.44
CA LYS A 42 -6.31 -14.94 7.49
C LYS A 42 -5.04 -14.49 8.19
N ALA A 43 -4.49 -13.39 7.72
CA ALA A 43 -3.46 -12.67 8.46
C ALA A 43 -4.05 -11.93 9.67
N ASP A 44 -3.23 -11.60 10.65
CA ASP A 44 -3.65 -10.78 11.79
C ASP A 44 -3.82 -9.32 11.38
N VAL A 45 -2.93 -8.81 10.52
CA VAL A 45 -2.97 -7.44 9.99
C VAL A 45 -2.61 -7.46 8.50
N MET A 46 -3.29 -6.63 7.72
CA MET A 46 -2.82 -6.19 6.41
C MET A 46 -2.61 -4.69 6.45
N VAL A 47 -1.47 -4.24 5.92
CA VAL A 47 -1.14 -2.82 5.80
C VAL A 47 -0.89 -2.44 4.36
N LEU A 48 -1.51 -1.35 3.92
CA LEU A 48 -1.06 -0.60 2.75
C LEU A 48 -0.20 0.56 3.24
N PHE A 49 1.04 0.62 2.77
CA PHE A 49 1.88 1.78 2.98
C PHE A 49 1.61 2.82 1.90
N GLY A 50 1.54 4.08 2.31
CA GLY A 50 1.39 5.24 1.46
C GLY A 50 2.50 5.30 0.42
N GLY A 51 2.09 5.68 -0.79
CA GLY A 51 2.89 5.71 -1.99
C GLY A 51 2.23 6.60 -3.02
N SER A 52 2.77 6.60 -4.24
CA SER A 52 2.32 7.51 -5.30
C SER A 52 1.28 6.91 -6.25
N ILE A 53 0.91 5.63 -6.07
CA ILE A 53 0.13 4.87 -7.04
C ILE A 53 -1.25 4.54 -6.46
N LEU A 54 -2.30 5.12 -7.04
CA LEU A 54 -3.67 4.93 -6.54
C LEU A 54 -4.16 3.47 -6.63
N ALA A 55 -3.60 2.69 -7.55
CA ALA A 55 -3.88 1.26 -7.69
C ALA A 55 -3.57 0.44 -6.42
N GLY A 56 -2.72 0.94 -5.51
CA GLY A 56 -2.55 0.34 -4.17
C GLY A 56 -3.86 0.28 -3.38
N GLY A 57 -4.75 1.25 -3.59
CA GLY A 57 -6.10 1.24 -3.02
C GLY A 57 -6.97 0.11 -3.57
N ASP A 58 -6.77 -0.32 -4.81
CA ASP A 58 -7.49 -1.47 -5.39
C ASP A 58 -7.01 -2.78 -4.78
N ILE A 59 -5.70 -2.91 -4.54
CA ILE A 59 -5.11 -4.06 -3.86
C ILE A 59 -5.73 -4.21 -2.47
N LEU A 60 -5.78 -3.12 -1.70
CA LEU A 60 -6.37 -3.14 -0.36
C LEU A 60 -7.89 -3.39 -0.40
N GLY A 61 -8.62 -2.73 -1.29
CA GLY A 61 -10.07 -2.90 -1.42
C GLY A 61 -10.46 -4.34 -1.80
N ASN A 62 -9.72 -4.96 -2.71
CA ASN A 62 -9.92 -6.37 -3.07
C ASN A 62 -9.56 -7.31 -1.92
N ALA A 63 -8.47 -7.04 -1.20
CA ALA A 63 -8.06 -7.84 -0.04
C ALA A 63 -9.06 -7.77 1.13
N MET A 64 -9.72 -6.62 1.32
CA MET A 64 -10.82 -6.47 2.27
C MET A 64 -12.06 -7.26 1.83
N LYS A 65 -12.41 -7.23 0.54
CA LYS A 65 -13.52 -8.05 0.01
C LYS A 65 -13.25 -9.55 0.11
N ASN A 66 -11.99 -9.95 -0.06
CA ASN A 66 -11.54 -11.33 0.08
C ASN A 66 -11.26 -11.74 1.53
N ASP A 67 -11.45 -10.82 2.49
CA ASP A 67 -11.39 -11.08 3.94
C ASP A 67 -10.07 -11.76 4.38
N VAL A 68 -8.96 -11.34 3.77
CA VAL A 68 -7.63 -11.96 3.96
C VAL A 68 -6.93 -11.60 5.27
N ALA A 69 -7.44 -10.63 6.03
CA ALA A 69 -6.84 -10.21 7.29
C ALA A 69 -7.90 -9.81 8.32
N LYS A 70 -7.57 -9.94 9.61
CA LYS A 70 -8.47 -9.54 10.72
C LYS A 70 -8.54 -8.02 10.92
N LYS A 71 -7.47 -7.31 10.53
CA LYS A 71 -7.33 -5.86 10.64
C LYS A 71 -6.70 -5.26 9.39
N TYR A 72 -7.26 -4.15 8.94
CA TYR A 72 -6.79 -3.41 7.76
C TYR A 72 -6.34 -2.00 8.15
N VAL A 73 -5.10 -1.69 7.80
CA VAL A 73 -4.44 -0.44 8.17
C VAL A 73 -3.88 0.26 6.93
N ILE A 74 -3.95 1.59 6.91
CA ILE A 74 -3.13 2.38 5.97
C ILE A 74 -2.18 3.26 6.76
N VAL A 75 -0.93 3.31 6.30
CA VAL A 75 0.15 4.08 6.92
C VAL A 75 0.77 5.00 5.91
N GLY A 76 0.63 6.31 6.09
CA GLY A 76 1.19 7.29 5.16
C GLY A 76 0.81 8.70 5.57
N GLY A 77 1.81 9.50 5.92
CA GLY A 77 1.64 10.92 6.16
C GLY A 77 1.67 11.73 4.88
N ARG A 78 2.12 12.97 4.99
CA ARG A 78 2.38 13.85 3.85
C ARG A 78 3.87 13.86 3.52
N GLY A 79 4.21 13.67 2.24
CA GLY A 79 5.57 13.57 1.75
C GLY A 79 5.68 13.96 0.27
N HIS A 80 6.82 13.64 -0.34
CA HIS A 80 7.11 14.01 -1.74
C HIS A 80 6.13 13.39 -2.76
N THR A 81 5.50 12.27 -2.41
CA THR A 81 4.59 11.50 -3.28
C THR A 81 3.13 11.94 -3.18
N THR A 82 2.77 12.71 -2.15
CA THR A 82 1.37 13.02 -1.84
C THR A 82 0.70 13.85 -2.94
N ALA A 83 1.39 14.84 -3.52
CA ALA A 83 0.81 15.71 -4.55
C ALA A 83 0.37 14.93 -5.81
N SER A 84 1.17 13.93 -6.24
CA SER A 84 0.82 13.08 -7.38
C SER A 84 -0.37 12.18 -7.08
N LEU A 85 -0.46 11.65 -5.85
CA LEU A 85 -1.59 10.83 -5.42
C LEU A 85 -2.89 11.64 -5.34
N GLU A 86 -2.83 12.88 -4.83
CA GLU A 86 -3.96 13.81 -4.81
C GLU A 86 -4.48 14.08 -6.23
N GLU A 87 -3.59 14.42 -7.16
CA GLU A 87 -3.96 14.71 -8.55
C GLU A 87 -4.71 13.52 -9.19
N GLN A 88 -4.19 12.30 -9.01
CA GLN A 88 -4.84 11.08 -9.50
C GLN A 88 -6.23 10.88 -8.89
N PHE A 89 -6.38 11.09 -7.58
CA PHE A 89 -7.67 10.95 -6.89
C PHE A 89 -8.70 11.97 -7.40
N TYR A 90 -8.34 13.26 -7.46
CA TYR A 90 -9.28 14.31 -7.91
C TYR A 90 -9.60 14.25 -9.39
N LYS A 91 -8.72 13.66 -10.20
CA LYS A 91 -9.03 13.36 -11.60
C LYS A 91 -10.16 12.32 -11.73
N LEU A 92 -10.22 11.35 -10.81
CA LEU A 92 -11.27 10.32 -10.80
C LEU A 92 -12.54 10.77 -10.07
N TYR A 93 -12.39 11.58 -9.03
CA TYR A 93 -13.49 12.05 -8.17
C TYR A 93 -13.49 13.58 -8.05
N PRO A 94 -13.78 14.32 -9.15
CA PRO A 94 -13.67 15.77 -9.18
C PRO A 94 -14.62 16.48 -8.22
N ASP A 95 -15.77 15.86 -7.93
CA ASP A 95 -16.81 16.38 -7.02
C ASP A 95 -16.58 16.01 -5.55
N SER A 96 -15.52 15.26 -5.24
CA SER A 96 -15.14 15.03 -3.84
C SER A 96 -14.77 16.37 -3.19
N ASP A 97 -15.22 16.59 -1.95
CA ASP A 97 -15.18 17.91 -1.31
C ASP A 97 -13.76 18.48 -1.25
N LYS A 98 -13.48 19.42 -2.16
CA LYS A 98 -12.17 20.09 -2.24
C LYS A 98 -11.93 21.06 -1.09
N ASN A 99 -12.96 21.37 -0.31
CA ASN A 99 -12.90 22.34 0.78
C ASN A 99 -12.50 21.73 2.13
N SER A 100 -12.33 20.40 2.21
CA SER A 100 -11.77 19.71 3.37
C SER A 100 -10.27 19.97 3.48
N ILE A 101 -9.82 21.19 3.83
CA ILE A 101 -8.43 21.60 4.12
C ILE A 101 -7.38 20.69 3.42
N LEU A 102 -7.46 20.64 2.09
CA LEU A 102 -6.76 19.60 1.32
C LEU A 102 -5.27 19.86 1.16
N SER A 103 -4.83 21.08 1.42
CA SER A 103 -3.41 21.43 1.39
C SER A 103 -2.58 20.65 2.43
N GLU A 104 -3.21 19.89 3.32
CA GLU A 104 -2.57 19.15 4.42
C GLU A 104 -2.95 17.66 4.53
N ILE A 105 -3.74 17.09 3.61
CA ILE A 105 -4.15 15.69 3.76
C ILE A 105 -3.01 14.71 3.54
N SER A 106 -3.07 13.61 4.26
CA SER A 106 -2.08 12.53 4.23
C SER A 106 -2.36 11.53 3.11
N GLU A 107 -1.35 10.78 2.67
CA GLU A 107 -1.53 9.68 1.71
C GLU A 107 -2.55 8.65 2.20
N ALA A 108 -2.49 8.31 3.50
CA ALA A 108 -3.43 7.40 4.11
C ALA A 108 -4.88 7.91 4.04
N GLU A 109 -5.09 9.21 4.22
CA GLU A 109 -6.42 9.81 4.08
C GLU A 109 -6.93 9.81 2.65
N ILE A 110 -6.06 10.02 1.66
CA ILE A 110 -6.42 9.92 0.24
C ILE A 110 -6.87 8.49 -0.06
N PHE A 111 -6.12 7.48 0.37
CA PHE A 111 -6.51 6.08 0.17
C PHE A 111 -7.80 5.71 0.93
N ARG A 112 -8.02 6.22 2.15
CA ARG A 112 -9.29 6.06 2.87
C ARG A 112 -10.46 6.59 2.04
N ASN A 113 -10.31 7.79 1.48
CA ASN A 113 -11.35 8.40 0.65
C ASN A 113 -11.56 7.60 -0.64
N TYR A 114 -10.48 7.15 -1.27
CA TYR A 114 -10.54 6.28 -2.45
C TYR A 114 -11.31 4.97 -2.17
N LEU A 115 -11.02 4.29 -1.07
CA LEU A 115 -11.74 3.08 -0.66
C LEU A 115 -13.22 3.35 -0.39
N LYS A 116 -13.54 4.46 0.27
CA LYS A 116 -14.92 4.87 0.51
C LYS A 116 -15.67 5.12 -0.81
N HIS A 117 -15.08 5.88 -1.74
CA HIS A 117 -15.70 6.22 -3.01
C HIS A 117 -15.84 5.02 -3.95
N LYS A 118 -14.79 4.22 -4.13
CA LYS A 118 -14.79 3.12 -5.12
C LYS A 118 -15.40 1.83 -4.59
N TYR A 119 -15.17 1.52 -3.32
CA TYR A 119 -15.50 0.21 -2.75
C TYR A 119 -16.58 0.26 -1.66
N ASN A 120 -16.96 1.46 -1.18
CA ASN A 120 -17.81 1.65 0.00
C ASN A 120 -17.26 0.88 1.24
N LEU A 121 -15.93 0.87 1.38
CA LEU A 121 -15.24 0.18 2.47
C LEU A 121 -14.66 1.16 3.49
N GLN A 122 -14.57 0.70 4.73
CA GLN A 122 -13.99 1.44 5.85
C GLN A 122 -12.86 0.63 6.51
N LEU A 123 -11.74 1.30 6.78
CA LEU A 123 -10.55 0.73 7.41
C LEU A 123 -10.73 0.58 8.92
N ASP A 124 -9.97 -0.31 9.55
CA ASP A 124 -9.88 -0.38 11.00
C ASP A 124 -9.09 0.81 11.56
N PHE A 125 -7.90 1.07 11.01
CA PHE A 125 -6.98 2.09 11.54
C PHE A 125 -6.26 2.89 10.44
N LEU A 126 -5.82 4.09 10.83
CA LEU A 126 -5.08 5.01 9.97
C LEU A 126 -3.89 5.59 10.72
N GLU A 127 -2.73 5.65 10.06
CA GLU A 127 -1.56 6.37 10.52
C GLU A 127 -1.23 7.48 9.50
N ILE A 128 -1.21 8.73 9.95
CA ILE A 128 -1.19 9.93 9.08
C ILE A 128 0.03 10.84 9.33
N HIS A 129 0.95 10.46 10.19
CA HIS A 129 2.08 11.30 10.61
C HIS A 129 3.44 10.81 10.07
N SER A 130 3.50 9.66 9.39
CA SER A 130 4.75 9.18 8.80
C SER A 130 5.24 10.06 7.66
N THR A 131 6.48 10.55 7.76
CA THR A 131 7.09 11.43 6.75
C THR A 131 8.07 10.73 5.81
N ASN A 132 8.38 9.44 6.04
CA ASN A 132 9.27 8.63 5.21
C ASN A 132 9.10 7.12 5.48
N CYS A 133 9.64 6.28 4.60
CA CYS A 133 9.50 4.83 4.64
C CYS A 133 10.01 4.17 5.94
N GLY A 134 11.11 4.66 6.53
CA GLY A 134 11.64 4.10 7.78
C GLY A 134 10.73 4.35 8.98
N LYS A 135 10.07 5.52 9.00
CA LYS A 135 9.07 5.85 10.01
C LYS A 135 7.77 5.07 9.83
N ASN A 136 7.41 4.69 8.59
CA ASN A 136 6.16 3.96 8.33
C ASN A 136 6.05 2.68 9.18
N ILE A 137 7.06 1.81 9.20
CA ILE A 137 7.01 0.55 9.98
C ILE A 137 7.01 0.85 11.47
N THR A 138 7.87 1.76 11.93
CA THR A 138 7.92 2.16 13.34
C THR A 138 6.56 2.68 13.83
N ASN A 139 5.90 3.52 13.01
CA ASN A 139 4.60 4.10 13.33
C ASN A 139 3.47 3.09 13.22
N LEU A 140 3.52 2.14 12.28
CA LEU A 140 2.61 0.99 12.25
C LEU A 140 2.68 0.19 13.55
N LEU A 141 3.89 -0.21 13.97
CA LEU A 141 4.09 -1.01 15.17
C LEU A 141 3.64 -0.25 16.43
N LYS A 142 3.92 1.05 16.50
CA LYS A 142 3.41 1.93 17.56
C LYS A 142 1.88 1.97 17.58
N LEU A 143 1.24 2.18 16.42
CA LEU A 143 -0.22 2.21 16.29
C LEU A 143 -0.84 0.87 16.72
N LEU A 144 -0.30 -0.26 16.27
CA LEU A 144 -0.81 -1.59 16.66
C LEU A 144 -0.69 -1.82 18.17
N LYS A 145 0.41 -1.37 18.79
CA LYS A 145 0.60 -1.41 20.25
C LYS A 145 -0.42 -0.55 20.98
N GLU A 146 -0.63 0.69 20.54
CA GLU A 146 -1.61 1.62 21.14
C GLU A 146 -3.05 1.09 21.02
N LYS A 147 -3.36 0.36 19.95
CA LYS A 147 -4.65 -0.30 19.73
C LYS A 147 -4.77 -1.68 20.38
N ASN A 148 -3.75 -2.13 21.11
CA ASN A 148 -3.68 -3.46 21.74
C ASN A 148 -3.89 -4.61 20.74
N ILE A 149 -3.38 -4.46 19.51
CA ILE A 149 -3.45 -5.50 18.48
C ILE A 149 -2.24 -6.41 18.60
N THR A 150 -2.48 -7.65 18.99
CA THR A 150 -1.49 -8.73 18.93
C THR A 150 -1.45 -9.31 17.52
N PHE A 151 -0.27 -9.56 16.98
CA PHE A 151 -0.10 -10.14 15.65
C PHE A 151 1.06 -11.15 15.64
N LYS A 152 0.93 -12.17 14.78
CA LYS A 152 1.97 -13.14 14.42
C LYS A 152 2.38 -13.02 12.96
N ASN A 153 1.47 -12.57 12.10
CA ASN A 153 1.71 -12.38 10.67
C ASN A 153 1.09 -11.06 10.18
N ILE A 154 1.80 -10.37 9.30
CA ILE A 154 1.39 -9.11 8.69
C ILE A 154 1.56 -9.22 7.19
N ILE A 155 0.52 -8.89 6.43
CA ILE A 155 0.61 -8.71 4.98
C ILE A 155 1.03 -7.26 4.71
N ILE A 156 2.12 -7.09 3.95
CA ILE A 156 2.66 -5.78 3.58
C ILE A 156 2.34 -5.49 2.11
N SER A 157 1.77 -4.33 1.82
CA SER A 157 1.58 -3.83 0.45
C SER A 157 2.15 -2.42 0.30
N GLN A 158 2.92 -2.19 -0.76
CA GLN A 158 3.54 -0.92 -1.11
C GLN A 158 3.78 -0.84 -2.64
N ASP A 159 4.15 0.34 -3.14
CA ASP A 159 4.71 0.55 -4.48
C ASP A 159 5.78 -0.52 -4.78
N ALA A 160 5.69 -1.15 -5.96
CA ALA A 160 6.53 -2.30 -6.32
C ALA A 160 8.03 -2.00 -6.23
N THR A 161 8.45 -0.77 -6.54
CA THR A 161 9.86 -0.35 -6.43
C THR A 161 10.37 -0.25 -5.00
N MET A 162 9.47 -0.22 -4.01
CA MET A 162 9.76 -0.06 -2.59
C MET A 162 9.44 -1.31 -1.76
N GLN A 163 8.77 -2.32 -2.32
CA GLN A 163 8.29 -3.49 -1.59
C GLN A 163 9.44 -4.23 -0.89
N LEU A 164 10.52 -4.56 -1.61
CA LEU A 164 11.69 -5.22 -1.02
C LEU A 164 12.39 -4.37 0.06
N ARG A 165 12.38 -3.04 -0.09
CA ARG A 165 12.93 -2.13 0.92
C ARG A 165 12.11 -2.15 2.21
N MET A 166 10.79 -2.20 2.10
CA MET A 166 9.90 -2.28 3.27
C MET A 166 10.09 -3.58 4.03
N GLU A 167 10.38 -4.69 3.35
CA GLU A 167 10.68 -5.97 4.02
C GLU A 167 11.98 -5.93 4.84
N ALA A 168 12.96 -5.12 4.44
CA ALA A 168 14.29 -5.08 5.05
C ALA A 168 14.42 -4.11 6.26
N ILE A 169 13.37 -3.35 6.58
CA ILE A 169 13.34 -2.32 7.65
C ILE A 169 12.62 -2.89 8.87
#